data_AF-A0A3D2XJI5-F1
#
_entry.id   AF-A0A3D2XJI5-F1
#
_cell.length_a   1.000
_cell.length_b   1.000
_cell.length_c   1.000
_cell.angle_alpha   90.00
_cell.angle_beta   90.00
_cell.angle_gamma   90.00
#
_symmetry.space_group_name_H-M   'P 1'
#
loop_
_entity.id
_entity.type
_entity.pdbx_description
1 polymer ?
#
loop_
_entity_poly.entity_id
_entity_poly.type
_entity_poly.pdbx_seq_one_letter_code
_entity_poly.pdbx_strand_id
1 'polypeptide(L)'
;MVKKKYFLILWLFTLPMLAQELNCNLVVNAQQTGNENVQVFKTLEKQLYEFVNNTRWTNKTYETHERIDCSMVIIIQSYSSDAFQASIQVQSARPVFNSSYSTSVYNFNDKDFNFNYLEYQNLNFNSSQFESNLISVIGFHVYMILGMDADTFELNGGQKYYEQARDIANYSQRGNLKGWEPPKGGDQTRRVLIDNVMSNT
;
A
#
# COMPACT_ATOMS: atom_id res chain seq x y z
N MET A 1 55.11 38.55 7.99
CA MET A 1 53.74 39.01 7.67
C MET A 1 52.93 37.81 7.19
N VAL A 2 51.92 37.42 7.96
CA VAL A 2 51.17 36.16 7.86
C VAL A 2 50.12 36.24 6.77
N LYS A 3 50.00 35.23 5.91
CA LYS A 3 48.79 35.01 5.09
C LYS A 3 48.37 33.55 5.20
N LYS A 4 47.60 33.23 6.26
CA LYS A 4 46.84 31.98 6.36
C LYS A 4 45.69 32.06 5.36
N LYS A 5 45.73 31.22 4.31
CA LYS A 5 44.59 30.96 3.44
C LYS A 5 43.67 29.97 4.14
N TYR A 6 42.55 30.44 4.68
CA TYR A 6 41.47 29.58 5.15
C TYR A 6 40.63 29.18 3.94
N PHE A 7 40.81 27.95 3.45
CA PHE A 7 39.94 27.33 2.46
C PHE A 7 38.73 26.78 3.22
N LEU A 8 37.63 27.53 3.23
CA LEU A 8 36.39 27.15 3.88
C LEU A 8 35.65 26.17 2.95
N ILE A 9 35.85 24.87 3.16
CA ILE A 9 35.04 23.82 2.54
C ILE A 9 33.64 23.89 3.16
N LEU A 10 32.68 24.33 2.35
CA LEU A 10 31.26 24.30 2.68
C LEU A 10 30.75 22.87 2.40
N TRP A 11 30.71 22.04 3.42
CA TRP A 11 30.13 20.70 3.33
C TRP A 11 28.60 20.83 3.36
N LEU A 12 27.98 20.86 2.17
CA LEU A 12 26.53 20.70 2.02
C LEU A 12 26.17 19.25 2.37
N PHE A 13 25.78 19.02 3.63
CA PHE A 13 25.04 17.83 4.00
C PHE A 13 23.63 17.92 3.40
N THR A 14 23.39 17.24 2.28
CA THR A 14 22.02 16.95 1.84
C THR A 14 21.52 15.78 2.67
N LEU A 15 20.78 16.06 3.73
CA LEU A 15 19.97 15.05 4.39
C LEU A 15 18.91 14.55 3.39
N PRO A 16 18.72 13.24 3.20
CA PRO A 16 17.63 12.74 2.39
C PRO A 16 16.31 13.08 3.10
N MET A 17 15.51 13.97 2.50
CA MET A 17 14.13 14.19 2.95
C MET A 17 13.33 12.93 2.68
N LEU A 18 12.85 12.29 3.75
CA LEU A 18 11.89 11.20 3.69
C LEU A 18 10.54 11.78 3.29
N ALA A 19 10.24 11.78 2.00
CA ALA A 19 8.88 11.98 1.53
C ALA A 19 8.10 10.70 1.79
N GLN A 20 7.23 10.72 2.81
CA GLN A 20 6.21 9.70 3.00
C GLN A 20 4.95 10.21 2.31
N GLU A 21 4.38 9.37 1.46
CA GLU A 21 3.27 9.71 0.55
C GLU A 21 1.92 9.40 1.19
N LEU A 22 1.94 8.45 2.12
CA LEU A 22 0.77 7.88 2.77
C LEU A 22 0.92 8.03 4.29
N ASN A 23 -0.21 8.19 4.95
CA ASN A 23 -0.37 8.02 6.39
C ASN A 23 -1.38 6.89 6.61
N CYS A 24 -0.92 5.64 6.45
CA CYS A 24 -1.78 4.47 6.58
C CYS A 24 -1.73 3.91 8.00
N ASN A 25 -2.89 3.76 8.62
CA ASN A 25 -3.05 2.96 9.82
C ASN A 25 -3.29 1.48 9.45
N LEU A 26 -2.46 0.59 9.97
CA LEU A 26 -2.53 -0.85 9.69
C LEU A 26 -2.96 -1.58 10.97
N VAL A 27 -4.00 -2.40 10.86
CA VAL A 27 -4.53 -3.18 11.99
C VAL A 27 -4.66 -4.64 11.57
N VAL A 28 -4.12 -5.55 12.36
CA VAL A 28 -4.29 -7.00 12.17
C VAL A 28 -5.21 -7.53 13.26
N ASN A 29 -6.43 -7.88 12.87
CA ASN A 29 -7.41 -8.51 13.73
C ASN A 29 -7.37 -10.03 13.56
N ALA A 30 -7.01 -10.75 14.63
CA ALA A 30 -6.96 -12.21 14.66
C ALA A 30 -8.04 -12.85 15.55
N GLN A 31 -9.11 -12.12 15.91
CA GLN A 31 -10.17 -12.61 16.81
C GLN A 31 -10.83 -13.89 16.30
N GLN A 32 -10.99 -14.03 14.98
CA GLN A 32 -11.62 -15.22 14.38
C GLN A 32 -10.76 -16.49 14.51
N THR A 33 -9.47 -16.36 14.79
CA THR A 33 -8.57 -17.51 15.02
C THR A 33 -8.78 -18.17 16.38
N GLY A 34 -9.49 -17.51 17.31
CA GLY A 34 -9.63 -17.95 18.70
C GLY A 34 -8.38 -17.72 19.56
N ASN A 35 -7.28 -17.24 18.99
CA ASN A 35 -6.04 -16.92 19.72
C ASN A 35 -5.46 -15.57 19.23
N GLU A 36 -6.06 -14.47 19.69
CA GLU A 36 -5.69 -13.11 19.24
C GLU A 36 -4.33 -12.61 19.76
N ASN A 37 -3.78 -13.23 20.81
CA ASN A 37 -2.60 -12.74 21.53
C ASN A 37 -1.27 -13.34 21.05
N VAL A 38 -1.27 -14.01 19.89
CA VAL A 38 -0.05 -14.57 19.31
C VAL A 38 0.87 -13.45 18.82
N GLN A 39 2.15 -13.54 19.18
CA GLN A 39 3.18 -12.55 18.84
C GLN A 39 3.27 -12.28 17.33
N VAL A 40 3.10 -13.31 16.50
CA VAL A 40 3.18 -13.23 15.04
C VAL A 40 2.26 -12.15 14.44
N PHE A 41 1.05 -11.95 15.00
CA PHE A 41 0.11 -10.96 14.50
C PHE A 41 0.58 -9.52 14.80
N LYS A 42 1.18 -9.31 15.97
CA LYS A 42 1.75 -8.01 16.36
C LYS A 42 3.00 -7.69 15.55
N THR A 43 3.84 -8.69 15.29
CA THR A 43 5.00 -8.56 14.42
C THR A 43 4.56 -8.22 12.98
N LEU A 44 3.56 -8.94 12.45
CA LEU A 44 2.99 -8.70 11.12
C LEU A 44 2.42 -7.28 11.00
N GLU A 45 1.61 -6.84 11.96
CA GLU A 45 1.02 -5.50 11.98
C GLU A 45 2.11 -4.42 11.91
N LYS A 46 3.11 -4.52 12.78
CA LYS A 46 4.23 -3.57 12.81
C LYS A 46 5.02 -3.57 11.51
N GLN A 47 5.35 -4.75 10.97
CA GLN A 47 6.11 -4.84 9.72
C GLN A 47 5.33 -4.30 8.52
N LEU A 48 4.02 -4.54 8.46
CA LEU A 48 3.17 -3.98 7.40
C LEU A 48 3.03 -2.46 7.54
N TYR A 49 2.88 -1.95 8.76
CA TYR A 49 2.89 -0.51 9.02
C TYR A 49 4.18 0.15 8.54
N GLU A 50 5.33 -0.42 8.88
CA GLU A 50 6.64 0.08 8.43
C GLU A 50 6.79 -0.05 6.92
N PHE A 51 6.38 -1.19 6.34
CA PHE A 51 6.44 -1.42 4.91
C PHE A 51 5.62 -0.40 4.12
N VAL A 52 4.35 -0.18 4.47
CA VAL A 52 3.48 0.75 3.74
C VAL A 52 3.94 2.20 3.88
N ASN A 53 4.26 2.64 5.10
CA ASN A 53 4.54 4.06 5.37
C ASN A 53 5.98 4.48 5.08
N ASN A 54 6.94 3.54 5.04
CA ASN A 54 8.34 3.85 4.75
C ASN A 54 8.79 3.43 3.34
N THR A 55 7.96 2.68 2.60
CA THR A 55 8.21 2.42 1.18
C THR A 55 7.97 3.69 0.37
N ARG A 56 8.90 3.98 -0.55
CA ARG A 56 8.71 5.01 -1.56
C ARG A 56 7.93 4.42 -2.74
N TRP A 57 6.67 4.81 -2.88
CA TRP A 57 5.76 4.32 -3.90
C TRP A 57 5.85 5.13 -5.20
N THR A 58 6.29 6.38 -5.11
CA THR A 58 6.41 7.30 -6.23
C THR A 58 7.65 8.17 -6.13
N ASN A 59 7.96 8.88 -7.22
CA ASN A 59 9.11 9.78 -7.25
C ASN A 59 8.80 11.18 -6.70
N LYS A 60 7.56 11.45 -6.28
CA LYS A 60 7.15 12.76 -5.77
C LYS A 60 7.58 12.96 -4.32
N THR A 61 7.76 14.21 -3.94
CA THR A 61 7.96 14.63 -2.55
C THR A 61 6.65 15.20 -2.02
N TYR A 62 6.20 14.72 -0.86
CA TYR A 62 4.98 15.17 -0.21
C TYR A 62 5.31 15.86 1.11
N GLU A 63 4.66 16.98 1.36
CA GLU A 63 4.62 17.58 2.69
C GLU A 63 3.71 16.76 3.62
N THR A 64 3.91 16.88 4.93
CA THR A 64 3.15 16.07 5.91
C THR A 64 1.64 16.27 5.80
N HIS A 65 1.19 17.47 5.43
CA HIS A 65 -0.22 17.81 5.27
C HIS A 65 -0.81 17.38 3.91
N GLU A 66 0.03 16.96 2.96
CA GLU A 66 -0.37 16.45 1.65
C GLU A 66 -0.48 14.93 1.63
N ARG A 67 -0.14 14.27 2.74
CA ARG A 67 -0.20 12.81 2.86
C ARG A 67 -1.65 12.34 2.80
N ILE A 68 -1.85 11.22 2.13
CA ILE A 68 -3.17 10.59 2.04
C ILE A 68 -3.40 9.78 3.31
N ASP A 69 -4.48 10.09 4.02
CA ASP A 69 -4.90 9.29 5.18
C ASP A 69 -5.58 8.01 4.70
N CYS A 70 -5.08 6.87 5.18
CA CYS A 70 -5.57 5.56 4.81
C CYS A 70 -5.67 4.61 6.01
N SER A 71 -6.49 3.58 5.87
CA SER A 71 -6.59 2.49 6.83
C SER A 71 -6.67 1.16 6.09
N MET A 72 -5.88 0.18 6.53
CA MET A 72 -6.05 -1.19 6.11
C MET A 72 -6.24 -2.08 7.33
N VAL A 73 -7.37 -2.77 7.37
CA VAL A 73 -7.72 -3.71 8.43
C VAL A 73 -7.67 -5.11 7.85
N ILE A 74 -6.73 -5.91 8.31
CA ILE A 74 -6.56 -7.30 7.93
C ILE A 74 -7.26 -8.15 8.97
N ILE A 75 -8.17 -9.01 8.53
CA ILE A 75 -8.89 -9.94 9.38
C ILE A 75 -8.37 -11.34 9.09
N ILE A 76 -7.63 -11.92 10.03
CA ILE A 76 -7.13 -13.29 9.96
C ILE A 76 -8.25 -14.25 10.35
N GLN A 77 -8.67 -15.08 9.39
CA GLN A 77 -9.72 -16.06 9.56
C GLN A 77 -9.14 -17.37 10.14
N SER A 78 -8.02 -17.82 9.59
CA SER A 78 -7.28 -18.99 10.07
C SER A 78 -5.80 -18.89 9.68
N TYR A 79 -4.95 -19.67 10.34
CA TYR A 79 -3.54 -19.77 9.99
C TYR A 79 -2.99 -21.17 10.28
N SER A 80 -1.96 -21.58 9.55
CA SER A 80 -1.26 -22.85 9.72
C SER A 80 0.23 -22.65 9.46
N SER A 81 1.02 -22.60 10.53
CA SER A 81 2.43 -22.18 10.49
C SER A 81 2.57 -20.82 9.81
N ASP A 82 3.09 -20.81 8.58
CA ASP A 82 3.45 -19.59 7.86
C ASP A 82 2.35 -19.18 6.86
N ALA A 83 1.33 -20.01 6.68
CA ALA A 83 0.22 -19.77 5.76
C ALA A 83 -0.97 -19.15 6.50
N PHE A 84 -1.46 -18.02 5.99
CA PHE A 84 -2.55 -17.25 6.56
C PHE A 84 -3.71 -17.17 5.57
N GLN A 85 -4.92 -17.41 6.07
CA GLN A 85 -6.16 -17.14 5.37
C GLN A 85 -6.77 -15.88 5.97
N ALA A 86 -6.95 -14.85 5.14
CA ALA A 86 -7.41 -13.56 5.60
C ALA A 86 -8.28 -12.85 4.56
N SER A 87 -8.90 -11.77 5.02
CA SER A 87 -9.51 -10.72 4.20
C SER A 87 -8.92 -9.38 4.60
N ILE A 88 -8.96 -8.40 3.70
CA ILE A 88 -8.48 -7.05 3.96
C ILE A 88 -9.53 -6.01 3.57
N GLN A 89 -9.80 -5.09 4.49
CA GLN A 89 -10.63 -3.93 4.25
C GLN A 89 -9.72 -2.73 4.10
N VAL A 90 -9.78 -2.05 2.96
CA VAL A 90 -8.96 -0.87 2.66
C VAL A 90 -9.85 0.35 2.52
N GLN A 91 -9.43 1.45 3.13
CA GLN A 91 -10.10 2.74 3.03
C GLN A 91 -9.07 3.87 2.89
N SER A 92 -9.40 4.89 2.12
CA SER A 92 -8.69 6.16 2.13
C SER A 92 -9.67 7.33 2.21
N ALA A 93 -9.20 8.41 2.80
CA ALA A 93 -9.95 9.64 2.92
C ALA A 93 -9.06 10.85 2.66
N ARG A 94 -9.68 11.93 2.19
CA ARG A 94 -9.03 13.22 1.99
C ARG A 94 -9.73 14.29 2.80
N PRO A 95 -9.00 15.20 3.47
CA PRO A 95 -9.61 16.37 4.06
C PRO A 95 -10.17 17.28 2.96
N VAL A 96 -11.38 17.80 3.17
CA VAL A 96 -11.98 18.79 2.28
C VAL A 96 -11.27 20.12 2.49
N PHE A 97 -10.94 20.82 1.40
CA PHE A 97 -10.24 22.10 1.46
C PHE A 97 -10.96 23.09 2.40
N ASN A 98 -10.20 23.66 3.35
CA ASN A 98 -10.68 24.64 4.32
C ASN A 98 -11.81 24.14 5.25
N SER A 99 -11.80 22.85 5.57
CA SER A 99 -12.82 22.19 6.39
C SER A 99 -12.19 21.17 7.33
N SER A 100 -12.87 20.88 8.44
CA SER A 100 -12.55 19.76 9.34
C SER A 100 -13.16 18.43 8.88
N TYR A 101 -13.95 18.44 7.80
CA TYR A 101 -14.56 17.23 7.24
C TYR A 101 -13.60 16.52 6.29
N SER A 102 -13.56 15.19 6.35
CA SER A 102 -12.90 14.34 5.36
C SER A 102 -13.94 13.60 4.51
N THR A 103 -13.59 13.34 3.24
CA THR A 103 -14.40 12.53 2.32
C THR A 103 -13.67 11.23 2.02
N SER A 104 -14.41 10.12 1.97
CA SER A 104 -13.85 8.84 1.53
C SER A 104 -13.58 8.89 0.02
N VAL A 105 -12.40 8.43 -0.39
CA VAL A 105 -11.99 8.36 -1.80
C VAL A 105 -11.91 6.92 -2.27
N TYR A 106 -11.37 6.03 -1.44
CA TYR A 106 -11.32 4.59 -1.72
C TYR A 106 -11.95 3.81 -0.56
N ASN A 107 -12.74 2.80 -0.88
CA ASN A 107 -13.27 1.85 0.08
C ASN A 107 -13.48 0.51 -0.61
N PHE A 108 -12.72 -0.52 -0.21
CA PHE A 108 -12.75 -1.83 -0.82
C PHE A 108 -12.61 -2.95 0.20
N ASN A 109 -13.50 -3.93 0.11
CA ASN A 109 -13.46 -5.14 0.92
C ASN A 109 -12.96 -6.32 0.08
N ASP A 110 -11.73 -6.72 0.31
CA ASP A 110 -11.10 -7.84 -0.37
C ASP A 110 -11.20 -9.10 0.48
N LYS A 111 -12.02 -10.06 0.02
CA LYS A 111 -12.27 -11.31 0.74
C LYS A 111 -11.23 -12.39 0.44
N ASP A 112 -10.37 -12.20 -0.56
CA ASP A 112 -9.45 -13.21 -1.07
C ASP A 112 -8.00 -12.79 -0.83
N PHE A 113 -7.61 -12.74 0.45
CA PHE A 113 -6.29 -12.31 0.90
C PHE A 113 -5.56 -13.42 1.66
N ASN A 114 -5.24 -14.49 0.95
CA ASN A 114 -4.42 -15.59 1.49
C ASN A 114 -2.95 -15.31 1.22
N PHE A 115 -2.09 -15.42 2.22
CA PHE A 115 -0.67 -15.12 2.06
C PHE A 115 0.21 -15.98 2.95
N ASN A 116 1.48 -16.07 2.59
CA ASN A 116 2.51 -16.63 3.45
C ASN A 116 3.30 -15.51 4.12
N TYR A 117 3.64 -15.70 5.38
CA TYR A 117 4.40 -14.73 6.16
C TYR A 117 5.35 -15.44 7.12
N LEU A 118 6.60 -15.02 7.11
CA LEU A 118 7.64 -15.45 8.04
C LEU A 118 8.11 -14.23 8.83
N GLU A 119 8.12 -14.33 10.16
CA GLU A 119 8.54 -13.22 11.02
C GLU A 119 9.97 -12.77 10.69
N TYR A 120 10.19 -11.45 10.77
CA TYR A 120 11.49 -10.82 10.51
C TYR A 120 11.99 -10.94 9.06
N GLN A 121 11.26 -11.59 8.17
CA GLN A 121 11.53 -11.50 6.74
C GLN A 121 11.37 -10.05 6.28
N ASN A 122 12.29 -9.59 5.45
CA ASN A 122 12.23 -8.25 4.89
C ASN A 122 11.13 -8.18 3.81
N LEU A 123 10.22 -7.21 3.95
CA LEU A 123 9.17 -6.92 2.98
C LEU A 123 9.67 -5.85 2.02
N ASN A 124 10.08 -6.24 0.81
CA ASN A 124 10.52 -5.32 -0.23
C ASN A 124 9.57 -5.37 -1.42
N PHE A 125 9.07 -4.20 -1.82
CA PHE A 125 8.26 -4.09 -3.02
C PHE A 125 9.15 -4.02 -4.26
N ASN A 126 8.73 -4.70 -5.33
CA ASN A 126 9.28 -4.53 -6.66
C ASN A 126 8.14 -4.27 -7.66
N SER A 127 8.26 -3.20 -8.43
CA SER A 127 7.26 -2.76 -9.40
C SER A 127 7.10 -3.71 -10.59
N SER A 128 8.14 -4.50 -10.89
CA SER A 128 8.25 -5.26 -12.14
C SER A 128 8.18 -6.77 -11.93
N GLN A 129 8.23 -7.26 -10.69
CA GLN A 129 8.23 -8.69 -10.39
C GLN A 129 7.36 -9.03 -9.18
N PHE A 130 6.86 -10.25 -9.20
CA PHE A 130 6.14 -10.85 -8.08
C PHE A 130 7.13 -11.27 -6.98
N GLU A 131 6.90 -10.80 -5.76
CA GLU A 131 7.70 -11.17 -4.57
C GLU A 131 6.92 -12.13 -3.67
N SER A 132 5.73 -11.71 -3.23
CA SER A 132 4.81 -12.52 -2.44
C SER A 132 3.40 -11.97 -2.57
N ASN A 133 2.39 -12.81 -2.30
CA ASN A 133 1.01 -12.34 -2.36
C ASN A 133 0.72 -11.22 -1.34
N LEU A 134 1.34 -11.29 -0.17
CA LEU A 134 1.26 -10.26 0.87
C LEU A 134 1.65 -8.89 0.30
N ILE A 135 2.85 -8.83 -0.30
CA ILE A 135 3.41 -7.60 -0.86
C ILE A 135 2.60 -7.12 -2.06
N SER A 136 2.18 -8.04 -2.94
CA SER A 136 1.42 -7.69 -4.15
C SER A 136 0.03 -7.15 -3.85
N VAL A 137 -0.71 -7.75 -2.90
CA VAL A 137 -2.05 -7.24 -2.53
C VAL A 137 -1.94 -5.88 -1.87
N ILE A 138 -1.02 -5.69 -0.92
CA ILE A 138 -0.81 -4.41 -0.26
C ILE A 138 -0.37 -3.35 -1.27
N GLY A 139 0.60 -3.66 -2.13
CA GLY A 139 1.07 -2.76 -3.18
C GLY A 139 -0.03 -2.39 -4.16
N PHE A 140 -0.86 -3.35 -4.59
CA PHE A 140 -2.02 -3.08 -5.44
C PHE A 140 -2.95 -2.04 -4.81
N HIS A 141 -3.34 -2.22 -3.55
CA HIS A 141 -4.23 -1.27 -2.87
C HIS A 141 -3.58 0.09 -2.66
N VAL A 142 -2.28 0.15 -2.41
CA VAL A 142 -1.55 1.43 -2.36
C VAL A 142 -1.64 2.17 -3.69
N TYR A 143 -1.36 1.51 -4.82
CA TYR A 143 -1.46 2.16 -6.13
C TYR A 143 -2.90 2.53 -6.50
N MET A 144 -3.89 1.77 -6.05
CA MET A 144 -5.30 2.16 -6.20
C MET A 144 -5.63 3.43 -5.40
N ILE A 145 -5.14 3.55 -4.15
CA ILE A 145 -5.31 4.75 -3.33
C ILE A 145 -4.67 5.96 -4.02
N LEU A 146 -3.41 5.83 -4.47
CA LEU A 146 -2.69 6.90 -5.16
C LEU A 146 -3.39 7.33 -6.46
N GLY A 147 -3.90 6.36 -7.23
CA GLY A 147 -4.65 6.61 -8.45
C GLY A 147 -5.93 7.39 -8.21
N MET A 148 -6.77 6.90 -7.30
CA MET A 148 -8.05 7.53 -7.00
C MET A 148 -7.88 8.90 -6.35
N ASP A 149 -6.87 9.07 -5.51
CA ASP A 149 -6.53 10.38 -4.94
C ASP A 149 -6.14 11.37 -6.05
N ALA A 150 -5.27 10.98 -6.99
CA ALA A 150 -4.84 11.84 -8.08
C ALA A 150 -6.00 12.25 -9.02
N ASP A 151 -6.93 11.35 -9.31
CA ASP A 151 -8.12 11.66 -10.11
C ASP A 151 -9.05 12.69 -9.45
N THR A 152 -9.00 12.84 -8.12
CA THR A 152 -9.80 13.87 -7.43
C THR A 152 -9.29 15.30 -7.68
N PHE A 153 -8.06 15.46 -8.16
CA PHE A 153 -7.46 16.76 -8.44
C PHE A 153 -7.47 17.13 -9.92
N GLU A 154 -7.29 16.13 -10.79
CA GLU A 154 -7.17 16.32 -12.22
C GLU A 154 -7.77 15.12 -12.96
N LEU A 155 -8.46 15.39 -14.07
CA LEU A 155 -8.98 14.34 -14.93
C LEU A 155 -7.82 13.44 -15.40
N ASN A 156 -7.95 12.14 -15.17
CA ASN A 156 -6.94 11.12 -15.48
C ASN A 156 -5.59 11.30 -14.77
N GLY A 157 -5.54 12.04 -13.66
CA GLY A 157 -4.34 12.20 -12.84
C GLY A 157 -3.82 10.88 -12.27
N GLY A 158 -4.70 9.89 -12.11
CA GLY A 158 -4.42 8.56 -11.57
C GLY A 158 -3.81 7.56 -12.55
N GLN A 159 -3.82 7.85 -13.86
CA GLN A 159 -3.51 6.89 -14.93
C GLN A 159 -2.24 6.08 -14.68
N LYS A 160 -1.13 6.74 -14.34
CA LYS A 160 0.16 6.08 -14.09
C LYS A 160 0.10 5.11 -12.91
N TYR A 161 -0.67 5.43 -11.88
CA TYR A 161 -0.79 4.59 -10.69
C TYR A 161 -1.66 3.36 -10.99
N TYR A 162 -2.73 3.54 -11.78
CA TYR A 162 -3.54 2.42 -12.23
C TYR A 162 -2.79 1.48 -13.17
N GLU A 163 -1.94 2.01 -14.05
CA GLU A 163 -1.06 1.18 -14.88
C GLU A 163 -0.15 0.28 -14.03
N GLN A 164 0.44 0.86 -12.98
CA GLN A 164 1.26 0.09 -12.03
C GLN A 164 0.43 -0.94 -11.24
N ALA A 165 -0.80 -0.62 -10.83
CA ALA A 165 -1.72 -1.58 -10.19
C ALA A 165 -2.10 -2.72 -11.14
N ARG A 166 -2.33 -2.43 -12.42
CA ARG A 166 -2.59 -3.42 -13.47
C ARG A 166 -1.38 -4.34 -13.67
N ASP A 167 -0.17 -3.80 -13.67
CA ASP A 167 1.05 -4.61 -13.78
C ASP A 167 1.20 -5.58 -12.60
N ILE A 168 0.87 -5.12 -11.38
CA ILE A 168 0.80 -5.97 -10.19
C ILE A 168 -0.20 -7.11 -10.38
N ALA A 169 -1.41 -6.80 -10.86
CA ALA A 169 -2.43 -7.81 -11.12
C ALA A 169 -1.97 -8.84 -12.19
N ASN A 170 -1.26 -8.38 -13.22
CA ASN A 170 -0.79 -9.21 -14.31
C ASN A 170 0.30 -10.20 -13.87
N TYR A 171 1.31 -9.76 -13.13
CA TYR A 171 2.35 -10.68 -12.68
C TYR A 171 1.83 -11.62 -11.57
N SER A 172 0.86 -11.17 -10.76
CA SER A 172 0.32 -11.96 -9.64
C SER A 172 -0.59 -13.09 -10.10
N GLN A 173 -1.19 -12.97 -11.29
CA GLN A 173 -2.00 -14.01 -11.91
C GLN A 173 -1.21 -15.31 -12.16
N ARG A 174 0.11 -15.23 -12.41
CA ARG A 174 0.95 -16.40 -12.72
C ARG A 174 1.04 -17.40 -11.56
N GLY A 175 0.80 -16.95 -10.32
CA GLY A 175 0.82 -17.80 -9.13
C GLY A 175 -0.43 -18.64 -8.91
N ASN A 176 -1.48 -18.52 -9.76
CA ASN A 176 -2.80 -19.13 -9.54
C ASN A 176 -3.38 -18.81 -8.15
N LEU A 177 -3.07 -17.62 -7.63
CA LEU A 177 -3.51 -17.15 -6.33
C LEU A 177 -4.93 -16.58 -6.45
N LYS A 178 -5.79 -16.97 -5.52
CA LYS A 178 -7.19 -16.54 -5.47
C LYS A 178 -7.28 -15.01 -5.39
N GLY A 179 -8.26 -14.43 -6.08
CA GLY A 179 -8.50 -12.98 -6.14
C GLY A 179 -7.75 -12.25 -7.27
N TRP A 180 -6.82 -12.91 -7.98
CA TRP A 180 -6.17 -12.38 -9.19
C TRP A 180 -6.71 -12.97 -10.50
N GLU A 181 -7.65 -13.89 -10.39
CA GLU A 181 -8.29 -14.56 -11.52
C GLU A 181 -9.04 -13.55 -12.41
N PRO A 182 -9.16 -13.84 -13.72
CA PRO A 182 -10.04 -13.07 -14.59
C PRO A 182 -11.48 -13.05 -14.05
N PRO A 183 -12.23 -11.97 -14.29
CA PRO A 183 -13.61 -11.86 -13.84
C PRO A 183 -14.45 -13.03 -14.38
N LYS A 184 -15.18 -13.73 -13.51
CA LYS A 184 -16.17 -14.76 -13.92
C LYS A 184 -17.61 -14.21 -14.01
N GLY A 185 -17.79 -12.91 -13.73
CA GLY A 185 -19.05 -12.17 -13.80
C GLY A 185 -19.72 -12.01 -12.44
N GLY A 186 -19.99 -10.76 -12.04
CA GLY A 186 -20.64 -10.43 -10.75
C GLY A 186 -19.72 -10.36 -9.53
N ASP A 187 -18.47 -10.80 -9.65
CA ASP A 187 -17.51 -10.80 -8.55
C ASP A 187 -16.88 -9.42 -8.31
N GLN A 188 -16.79 -9.00 -7.05
CA GLN A 188 -16.05 -7.79 -6.64
C GLN A 188 -14.58 -8.15 -6.34
N THR A 189 -13.80 -8.47 -7.38
CA THR A 189 -12.38 -8.82 -7.23
C THR A 189 -11.43 -7.66 -7.53
N ARG A 190 -10.17 -7.77 -7.11
CA ARG A 190 -9.10 -6.83 -7.45
C ARG A 190 -8.99 -6.61 -8.96
N ARG A 191 -9.12 -7.67 -9.76
CA ARG A 191 -9.08 -7.61 -11.22
C ARG A 191 -10.25 -6.80 -11.79
N VAL A 192 -11.47 -7.07 -11.34
CA VAL A 192 -12.65 -6.30 -11.76
C VAL A 192 -12.52 -4.83 -11.41
N LEU A 193 -11.99 -4.52 -10.22
CA LEU A 193 -11.78 -3.14 -9.79
C LEU A 193 -10.85 -2.39 -10.76
N ILE A 194 -9.68 -2.95 -11.07
CA ILE A 194 -8.72 -2.26 -11.94
C ILE A 194 -9.21 -2.18 -13.38
N ASP A 195 -9.84 -3.24 -13.91
CA ASP A 195 -10.38 -3.25 -15.27
C ASP A 195 -11.48 -2.18 -15.43
N ASN A 196 -12.35 -2.03 -14.43
CA ASN A 196 -13.40 -1.00 -14.44
C ASN A 196 -12.83 0.42 -14.43
N VAL A 197 -11.84 0.68 -13.57
CA VAL A 197 -11.20 2.01 -13.50
C VAL A 197 -10.52 2.34 -14.82
N MET A 198 -9.76 1.41 -15.38
CA MET A 198 -9.03 1.60 -16.65
C MET A 198 -9.95 1.64 -17.89
N SER A 199 -11.18 1.14 -17.80
CA SER A 199 -12.15 1.21 -18.90
C SER A 199 -12.83 2.57 -19.02
N ASN A 200 -12.85 3.35 -17.93
CA ASN A 200 -13.52 4.64 -17.84
C ASN A 200 -12.58 5.84 -18.02
N THR A 201 -11.27 5.59 -18.15
CA THR A 201 -10.20 6.57 -18.43
C THR A 201 -9.90 6.63 -19.93
#